data_AF-A0AAV8Z0C3-F1
#
_entry.id   AF-A0AAV8Z0C3-F1
#
_cell.length_a   1.000
_cell.length_b   1.000
_cell.length_c   1.000
_cell.angle_alpha   90.00
_cell.angle_beta   90.00
_cell.angle_gamma   90.00
#
_symmetry.space_group_name_H-M   'P 1'
#
loop_
_entity.id
_entity.type
_entity.pdbx_description
1 polymer ?
#
loop_
_entity_poly.entity_id
_entity_poly.type
_entity_poly.pdbx_seq_one_letter_code
_entity_poly.pdbx_strand_id
1 'polypeptide(L)'
;MDNLEKEDCKLDLPQLDLPQQLCISSCLSILEEALDQLRVIKTISKIPDIPVTYDTYKTVFERFSEPKIETTEEESRSREERNVLAFRQKFCLIESALRMTFEELMKNGSFEKLLNMIYIHKMLRNDESDLRADVLKKKADIKELDSTVNEEKIFYHKKLEEIVTAIGRLKEKIDDFTEESTTKIKYTREWENAKIEELDTALGKKEKELLDTIRTTEADTFREMRIHQEILNAVSVMQKYIKRQAQINDYKQYKIDQERKRAELEIRNKAATKIQAWWRGTMVRKGFGKFRKKDKKGKKKGPEKKE
;
A
#
# COMPACT_ATOMS: atom_id res chain seq x y z
N MET A 1 -95.34 24.31 -19.70
CA MET A 1 -96.52 25.15 -19.99
C MET A 1 -95.98 26.56 -20.16
N ASP A 2 -95.77 26.94 -21.42
CA ASP A 2 -95.79 28.31 -21.92
C ASP A 2 -96.19 28.18 -23.40
N ASN A 3 -97.27 28.84 -23.77
CA ASN A 3 -97.81 28.88 -25.13
C ASN A 3 -96.86 29.74 -25.98
N LEU A 4 -96.06 29.11 -26.83
CA LEU A 4 -95.41 29.77 -27.95
C LEU A 4 -96.33 29.65 -29.16
N GLU A 5 -96.93 30.79 -29.52
CA GLU A 5 -97.69 31.00 -30.74
C GLU A 5 -96.84 30.62 -31.95
N LYS A 6 -97.39 29.76 -32.82
CA LYS A 6 -96.84 29.50 -34.14
C LYS A 6 -97.10 30.72 -35.01
N GLU A 7 -96.16 31.66 -35.04
CA GLU A 7 -96.11 32.64 -36.12
C GLU A 7 -95.74 31.90 -37.42
N ASP A 8 -96.70 31.87 -38.36
CA ASP A 8 -96.47 31.46 -39.74
C ASP A 8 -95.56 32.52 -40.42
N CYS A 9 -94.26 32.38 -40.19
CA CYS A 9 -93.22 33.11 -40.92
C CYS A 9 -93.29 32.70 -42.40
N LYS A 10 -94.03 33.45 -43.21
CA LYS A 10 -93.82 33.51 -44.66
C LYS A 10 -92.45 34.14 -44.90
N LEU A 11 -91.42 33.31 -44.95
CA LEU A 11 -90.06 33.71 -45.31
C LEU A 11 -90.03 34.09 -46.79
N ASP A 12 -89.65 35.33 -47.08
CA ASP A 12 -89.31 35.80 -48.42
C ASP A 12 -88.04 35.07 -48.89
N LEU A 13 -88.23 33.90 -49.49
CA LEU A 13 -87.17 33.15 -50.14
C LEU A 13 -86.66 33.97 -51.36
N PRO A 14 -85.35 34.04 -51.59
CA PRO A 14 -84.80 34.67 -52.79
C PRO A 14 -85.43 34.06 -54.06
N GLN A 15 -85.62 34.87 -55.10
CA GLN A 15 -86.20 34.47 -56.40
C GLN A 15 -85.28 33.46 -57.12
N LEU A 16 -85.29 32.22 -56.65
CA LEU A 16 -84.65 31.05 -57.25
C LEU A 16 -85.61 30.45 -58.27
N ASP A 17 -85.07 29.80 -59.30
CA ASP A 17 -85.88 29.10 -60.30
C ASP A 17 -86.76 28.03 -59.62
N LEU A 18 -88.00 27.84 -60.09
CA LEU A 18 -88.98 26.87 -59.54
C LEU A 18 -88.39 25.46 -59.28
N PRO A 19 -87.50 24.90 -60.13
CA PRO A 19 -86.84 23.63 -59.86
C PRO A 19 -85.90 23.66 -58.64
N GLN A 20 -85.22 24.77 -58.38
CA GLN A 20 -84.33 24.93 -57.22
C GLN A 20 -85.12 25.03 -55.92
N GLN A 21 -86.27 25.72 -55.93
CA GLN A 21 -87.15 25.81 -54.77
C GLN A 21 -87.70 24.44 -54.35
N LEU A 22 -88.10 23.60 -55.30
CA LEU A 22 -88.55 22.23 -55.06
C LEU A 22 -87.43 21.35 -54.47
N CYS A 23 -86.21 21.47 -54.99
CA CYS A 23 -85.04 20.76 -54.44
C CYS A 23 -84.73 21.19 -53.01
N ILE A 24 -84.72 22.51 -52.73
CA ILE A 24 -84.46 23.05 -51.39
C ILE A 24 -85.53 22.57 -50.40
N SER A 25 -86.81 22.66 -50.78
CA SER A 25 -87.93 22.20 -49.95
C SER A 25 -87.84 20.69 -49.64
N SER A 26 -87.47 19.88 -50.64
CA SER A 26 -87.26 18.43 -50.44
C SER A 26 -86.10 18.15 -49.48
N CYS A 27 -84.97 18.85 -49.63
CA CYS A 27 -83.82 18.73 -48.73
C CYS A 27 -84.16 19.16 -47.29
N LEU A 28 -84.95 20.23 -47.12
CA LEU A 28 -85.39 20.69 -45.81
C LEU A 28 -86.27 19.65 -45.11
N SER A 29 -87.23 19.05 -45.82
CA SER A 29 -88.08 18.00 -45.26
C SER A 29 -87.27 16.78 -44.80
N ILE A 30 -86.28 16.36 -45.59
CA ILE A 30 -85.39 15.24 -45.23
C ILE A 30 -84.53 15.58 -44.01
N LEU A 31 -83.98 16.81 -43.95
CA LEU A 31 -83.16 17.26 -42.83
C LEU A 31 -83.98 17.40 -41.54
N GLU A 32 -85.21 17.89 -41.63
CA GLU A 32 -86.14 17.98 -40.51
C GLU A 32 -86.46 16.59 -39.94
N GLU A 33 -86.81 15.64 -40.81
CA GLU A 33 -87.06 14.26 -40.40
C GLU A 33 -85.82 13.62 -39.74
N ALA A 34 -84.63 13.83 -40.32
CA ALA A 34 -83.39 13.32 -39.74
C ALA A 34 -83.09 13.95 -38.35
N LEU A 35 -83.35 15.24 -38.18
CA LEU A 35 -83.19 15.92 -36.89
C LEU A 35 -84.18 15.39 -35.85
N ASP A 36 -85.43 15.11 -36.24
CA ASP A 36 -86.42 14.54 -35.34
C ASP A 36 -86.07 13.10 -34.94
N GLN A 37 -85.58 12.28 -35.87
CA GLN A 37 -85.05 10.95 -35.55
C GLN A 37 -83.86 11.03 -34.57
N LEU A 38 -82.93 11.96 -34.77
CA LEU A 38 -81.84 12.19 -33.83
C LEU A 38 -82.34 12.66 -32.45
N ARG A 39 -83.35 13.52 -32.40
CA ARG A 39 -83.98 13.92 -31.12
C ARG A 39 -84.55 12.71 -30.38
N VAL A 40 -85.26 11.82 -31.06
CA VAL A 40 -85.80 10.59 -30.45
C VAL A 40 -84.67 9.72 -29.88
N ILE A 41 -83.61 9.48 -30.67
CA ILE A 41 -82.45 8.69 -30.22
C ILE A 41 -81.78 9.33 -29.00
N LYS A 42 -81.64 10.66 -29.00
CA LYS A 42 -81.06 11.43 -27.90
C LYS A 42 -81.88 11.29 -26.62
N THR A 43 -83.20 11.38 -26.72
CA THR A 43 -84.14 11.20 -25.60
C THR A 43 -84.05 9.79 -25.01
N ILE A 44 -84.05 8.76 -25.86
CA ILE A 44 -83.96 7.35 -25.43
C ILE A 44 -82.62 7.09 -24.73
N SER A 45 -81.54 7.61 -25.30
CA SER A 45 -80.17 7.35 -24.83
C SER A 45 -79.74 8.26 -23.67
N LYS A 46 -80.59 9.21 -23.26
CA LYS A 46 -80.31 10.22 -22.22
C LYS A 46 -78.98 10.94 -22.44
N ILE A 47 -78.69 11.31 -23.70
CA ILE A 47 -77.45 11.99 -24.06
C ILE A 47 -77.57 13.46 -23.64
N PRO A 48 -76.70 13.96 -22.75
CA PRO A 48 -76.73 15.36 -22.34
C PRO A 48 -76.41 16.28 -23.52
N ASP A 49 -76.98 17.50 -23.48
CA ASP A 49 -76.60 18.57 -24.39
C ASP A 49 -75.17 19.03 -24.09
N ILE A 50 -74.24 18.63 -24.95
CA ILE A 50 -72.86 19.10 -24.91
C ILE A 50 -72.77 20.25 -25.92
N PRO A 51 -72.42 21.47 -25.49
CA PRO A 51 -72.19 22.57 -26.42
C PRO A 51 -71.04 22.20 -27.36
N VAL A 52 -71.33 22.13 -28.66
CA VAL A 52 -70.33 21.88 -29.68
C VAL A 52 -69.89 23.23 -30.25
N THR A 53 -68.66 23.63 -29.98
CA THR A 53 -68.05 24.79 -30.64
C THR A 53 -67.49 24.34 -31.99
N TYR A 54 -68.00 24.92 -33.07
CA TYR A 54 -67.44 24.78 -34.43
C TYR A 54 -66.31 25.77 -34.59
N ASP A 55 -65.24 25.57 -33.82
CA ASP A 55 -64.09 26.42 -33.98
C ASP A 55 -63.44 26.13 -35.35
N THR A 56 -62.96 27.20 -35.95
CA THR A 56 -62.03 27.19 -37.08
C THR A 56 -61.04 26.04 -36.94
N TYR A 57 -60.73 25.39 -38.07
CA TYR A 57 -59.71 24.34 -38.10
C TYR A 57 -58.47 24.76 -37.31
N LYS A 58 -58.19 24.01 -36.23
CA LYS A 58 -56.96 24.15 -35.46
C LYS A 58 -55.98 23.10 -35.95
N THR A 59 -54.77 23.52 -36.28
CA THR A 59 -53.68 22.61 -36.64
C THR A 59 -53.39 21.63 -35.51
N VAL A 60 -52.74 20.50 -35.81
CA VAL A 60 -52.24 19.58 -34.77
C VAL A 60 -51.46 20.34 -33.70
N PHE A 61 -50.54 21.21 -34.11
CA PHE A 61 -49.69 21.95 -33.18
C PHE A 61 -50.52 22.80 -32.21
N GLU A 62 -51.49 23.57 -32.70
CA GLU A 62 -52.36 24.40 -31.86
C GLU A 62 -53.21 23.55 -30.90
N ARG A 63 -53.76 22.44 -31.39
CA ARG A 63 -54.57 21.50 -30.58
C ARG A 63 -53.81 20.90 -29.40
N PHE A 64 -52.50 20.73 -29.54
CA PHE A 64 -51.65 20.13 -28.50
C PHE A 64 -50.79 21.16 -27.74
N SER A 65 -50.73 22.41 -28.20
CA SER A 65 -49.97 23.49 -27.53
C SER A 65 -50.80 24.22 -26.48
N GLU A 66 -52.13 24.20 -26.57
CA GLU A 66 -52.98 24.69 -25.50
C GLU A 66 -52.74 23.81 -24.25
N PRO A 67 -52.31 24.39 -23.11
CA PRO A 67 -52.08 23.63 -21.90
C PRO A 67 -53.42 23.00 -21.51
N LYS A 68 -53.53 21.69 -21.69
CA LYS A 68 -54.68 20.95 -21.21
C LYS A 68 -54.71 21.16 -19.70
N ILE A 69 -55.78 21.78 -19.21
CA ILE A 69 -56.15 21.70 -17.81
C ILE A 69 -56.50 20.22 -17.62
N GLU A 70 -55.51 19.41 -17.29
CA GLU A 70 -55.68 18.01 -16.95
C GLU A 70 -56.57 17.95 -15.72
N THR A 71 -57.88 17.91 -15.98
CA THR A 71 -58.82 17.47 -14.96
C THR A 71 -58.48 16.00 -14.71
N THR A 72 -57.87 15.75 -13.56
CA THR A 72 -57.34 14.45 -13.10
C THR A 72 -58.40 13.33 -13.14
N GLU A 73 -59.67 13.70 -13.35
CA GLU A 73 -60.82 12.83 -13.52
C GLU A 73 -60.89 12.11 -14.86
N GLU A 74 -60.29 12.62 -15.95
CA GLU A 74 -60.42 11.97 -17.28
C GLU A 74 -59.54 10.72 -17.45
N GLU A 75 -58.36 10.68 -16.81
CA GLU A 75 -57.47 9.51 -16.87
C GLU A 75 -58.01 8.31 -16.10
N SER A 76 -58.84 8.57 -15.09
CA SER A 76 -59.44 7.55 -14.22
C SER A 76 -60.65 6.85 -14.85
N ARG A 77 -61.21 7.40 -15.94
CA ARG A 77 -62.40 6.83 -16.61
C ARG A 77 -62.09 5.51 -17.29
N SER A 78 -63.02 4.58 -17.19
CA SER A 78 -62.92 3.27 -17.83
C SER A 78 -62.91 3.40 -19.36
N ARG A 79 -62.37 2.39 -20.06
CA ARG A 79 -62.36 2.37 -21.53
C ARG A 79 -63.77 2.49 -22.12
N GLU A 80 -64.76 1.92 -21.45
CA GLU A 80 -66.16 1.96 -21.85
C GLU A 80 -66.75 3.37 -21.74
N GLU A 81 -66.46 4.08 -20.65
CA GLU A 81 -66.89 5.46 -20.45
C GLU A 81 -66.30 6.40 -21.52
N ARG A 82 -65.03 6.19 -21.90
CA ARG A 82 -64.40 6.97 -22.99
C ARG A 82 -65.07 6.71 -24.34
N ASN A 83 -65.41 5.46 -24.63
CA ASN A 83 -66.12 5.11 -25.88
C ASN A 83 -67.52 5.74 -25.91
N VAL A 84 -68.24 5.70 -24.79
CA VAL A 84 -69.57 6.33 -24.67
C VAL A 84 -69.47 7.85 -24.81
N LEU A 85 -68.48 8.49 -24.19
CA LEU A 85 -68.26 9.93 -24.32
C LEU A 85 -67.92 10.32 -25.76
N ALA A 86 -67.02 9.58 -26.42
CA ALA A 86 -66.66 9.82 -27.81
C ALA A 86 -67.86 9.63 -28.75
N PHE A 87 -68.71 8.63 -28.48
CA PHE A 87 -69.97 8.44 -29.22
C PHE A 87 -70.92 9.64 -29.03
N ARG A 88 -71.10 10.09 -27.78
CA ARG A 88 -71.93 11.27 -27.44
C ARG A 88 -71.44 12.53 -28.16
N GLN A 89 -70.14 12.79 -28.14
CA GLN A 89 -69.54 13.94 -28.83
C GLN A 89 -69.78 13.88 -30.35
N LYS A 90 -69.55 12.72 -30.97
CA LYS A 90 -69.83 12.51 -32.40
C LYS A 90 -71.31 12.71 -32.73
N PHE A 91 -72.20 12.24 -31.86
CA PHE A 91 -73.63 12.39 -32.02
C PHE A 91 -74.06 13.87 -31.97
N CYS A 92 -73.61 14.60 -30.95
CA CYS A 92 -73.87 16.04 -30.83
C CYS A 92 -73.31 16.84 -32.01
N LEU A 93 -72.13 16.46 -32.52
CA LEU A 93 -71.53 17.08 -33.71
C LEU A 93 -72.39 16.88 -34.95
N ILE A 94 -72.89 15.65 -35.20
CA ILE A 94 -73.76 15.37 -36.35
C ILE A 94 -75.09 16.12 -36.22
N GLU A 95 -75.71 16.07 -35.04
CA GLU A 95 -76.98 16.77 -34.79
C GLU A 95 -76.85 18.27 -35.04
N SER A 96 -75.82 18.89 -34.48
CA SER A 96 -75.64 20.32 -34.61
C SER A 96 -75.15 20.73 -36.01
N ALA A 97 -74.41 19.87 -36.71
CA ALA A 97 -74.07 20.07 -38.11
C ALA A 97 -75.32 20.11 -38.98
N LEU A 98 -76.18 19.09 -38.85
CA LEU A 98 -77.46 19.01 -39.58
C LEU A 98 -78.37 20.20 -39.26
N ARG A 99 -78.43 20.61 -37.99
CA ARG A 99 -79.21 21.78 -37.56
C ARG A 99 -78.70 23.07 -38.21
N MET A 100 -77.38 23.30 -38.19
CA MET A 100 -76.78 24.48 -38.83
C MET A 100 -77.03 24.50 -40.33
N THR A 101 -77.01 23.34 -40.98
CA THR A 101 -77.28 23.23 -42.42
C THR A 101 -78.75 23.43 -42.75
N PHE A 102 -79.65 22.95 -41.90
CA PHE A 102 -81.09 23.19 -42.02
C PHE A 102 -81.39 24.69 -41.90
N GLU A 103 -80.83 25.36 -40.89
CA GLU A 103 -80.99 26.81 -40.70
C GLU A 103 -80.38 27.63 -41.84
N GLU A 104 -79.21 27.24 -42.35
CA GLU A 104 -78.56 27.90 -43.49
C GLU A 104 -79.35 27.71 -44.77
N LEU A 105 -79.85 26.50 -45.01
CA LEU A 105 -80.65 26.17 -46.19
C LEU A 105 -82.00 26.92 -46.16
N MET A 106 -82.63 27.04 -44.99
CA MET A 106 -83.86 27.83 -44.80
C MET A 106 -83.65 29.32 -45.07
N LYS A 107 -82.52 29.89 -44.64
CA LYS A 107 -82.26 31.33 -44.73
C LYS A 107 -81.67 31.75 -46.08
N ASN A 108 -80.71 30.99 -46.57
CA ASN A 108 -79.83 31.40 -47.66
C ASN A 108 -79.91 30.47 -48.88
N GLY A 109 -80.54 29.29 -48.76
CA GLY A 109 -80.54 28.29 -49.84
C GLY A 109 -79.16 27.66 -50.12
N SER A 110 -78.21 27.76 -49.19
CA SER A 110 -76.82 27.30 -49.35
C SER A 110 -76.47 26.20 -48.34
N PHE A 111 -75.38 25.47 -48.64
CA PHE A 111 -74.82 24.39 -47.80
C PHE A 111 -73.34 24.64 -47.44
N GLU A 112 -72.90 25.90 -47.43
CA GLU A 112 -71.49 26.25 -47.21
C GLU A 112 -70.99 25.78 -45.85
N LYS A 113 -71.80 25.84 -44.79
CA LYS A 113 -71.38 25.34 -43.47
C LYS A 113 -71.15 23.84 -43.48
N LEU A 114 -71.98 23.06 -44.20
CA LEU A 114 -71.77 21.61 -44.34
C LEU A 114 -70.45 21.33 -45.05
N LEU A 115 -70.22 22.03 -46.17
CA LEU A 115 -69.01 21.88 -46.96
C LEU A 115 -67.77 22.24 -46.14
N ASN A 116 -67.82 23.33 -45.38
CA ASN A 116 -66.76 23.74 -44.47
C ASN A 116 -66.52 22.67 -43.38
N MET A 117 -67.56 22.11 -42.77
CA MET A 117 -67.43 21.03 -41.80
C MET A 117 -66.81 19.76 -42.39
N ILE A 118 -67.25 19.35 -43.58
CA ILE A 118 -66.68 18.21 -44.30
C ILE A 118 -65.21 18.46 -44.63
N TYR A 119 -64.87 19.67 -45.08
CA TYR A 119 -63.51 20.09 -45.37
C TYR A 119 -62.62 20.02 -44.12
N ILE A 120 -63.07 20.62 -43.01
CA ILE A 120 -62.36 20.57 -41.72
C ILE A 120 -62.17 19.11 -41.30
N HIS A 121 -63.21 18.29 -41.33
CA HIS A 121 -63.10 16.88 -40.94
C HIS A 121 -62.13 16.09 -41.83
N LYS A 122 -62.11 16.37 -43.12
CA LYS A 122 -61.13 15.78 -44.05
C LYS A 122 -59.70 16.17 -43.69
N MET A 123 -59.46 17.43 -43.35
CA MET A 123 -58.13 17.90 -42.90
C MET A 123 -57.73 17.24 -41.57
N LEU A 124 -58.64 17.17 -40.59
CA LEU A 124 -58.39 16.50 -39.31
C LEU A 124 -58.05 15.00 -39.50
N ARG A 125 -58.68 14.34 -40.46
CA ARG A 125 -58.41 12.93 -40.79
C ARG A 125 -57.06 12.73 -41.46
N ASN A 126 -56.65 13.67 -42.32
CA ASN A 126 -55.32 13.66 -42.93
C ASN A 126 -54.24 13.87 -41.85
N ASP A 127 -54.39 14.88 -41.01
CA ASP A 127 -53.52 15.13 -39.85
C ASP A 127 -53.39 13.89 -38.94
N GLU A 128 -54.50 13.21 -38.67
CA GLU A 128 -54.50 11.99 -37.86
C GLU A 128 -53.74 10.85 -38.56
N SER A 129 -53.88 10.73 -39.88
CA SER A 129 -53.14 9.76 -40.68
C SER A 129 -51.63 10.04 -40.64
N ASP A 130 -51.25 11.30 -40.80
CA ASP A 130 -49.85 11.75 -40.77
C ASP A 130 -49.24 11.51 -39.39
N LEU A 131 -49.96 11.87 -38.32
CA LEU A 131 -49.56 11.58 -36.94
C LEU A 131 -49.37 10.09 -36.69
N ARG A 132 -50.26 9.23 -37.20
CA ARG A 132 -50.11 7.78 -37.05
C ARG A 132 -48.88 7.27 -37.79
N ALA A 133 -48.60 7.78 -38.98
CA ALA A 133 -47.40 7.45 -39.73
C ALA A 133 -46.13 7.87 -38.97
N ASP A 134 -46.12 9.08 -38.40
CA ASP A 134 -45.01 9.58 -37.59
C ASP A 134 -44.81 8.77 -36.32
N VAL A 135 -45.89 8.39 -35.61
CA VAL A 135 -45.81 7.52 -34.43
C VAL A 135 -45.23 6.15 -34.79
N LEU A 136 -45.65 5.58 -35.92
CA LEU A 136 -45.09 4.31 -36.40
C LEU A 136 -43.60 4.43 -36.73
N LYS A 137 -43.20 5.52 -37.39
CA LYS A 137 -41.80 5.82 -37.69
C LYS A 137 -40.98 5.98 -36.41
N LYS A 138 -41.45 6.79 -35.45
CA LYS A 138 -40.78 6.96 -34.16
C LYS A 138 -40.70 5.68 -33.35
N LYS A 139 -41.70 4.82 -33.42
CA LYS A 139 -41.65 3.49 -32.80
C LYS A 139 -40.61 2.59 -33.45
N ALA A 140 -40.44 2.67 -34.77
CA ALA A 140 -39.36 1.97 -35.47
C ALA A 140 -37.98 2.52 -35.07
N ASP A 141 -37.81 3.85 -35.04
CA ASP A 141 -36.57 4.50 -34.60
C ASP A 141 -36.20 4.08 -33.16
N ILE A 142 -37.17 4.05 -32.24
CA ILE A 142 -36.97 3.59 -30.85
C ILE A 142 -36.50 2.14 -30.82
N LYS A 143 -37.09 1.27 -31.64
CA LYS A 143 -36.69 -0.14 -31.69
C LYS A 143 -35.28 -0.32 -32.25
N GLU A 144 -34.91 0.47 -33.25
CA GLU A 144 -33.56 0.48 -33.80
C GLU A 144 -32.54 0.95 -32.75
N LEU A 145 -32.82 2.07 -32.07
CA LEU A 145 -32.01 2.57 -30.97
C LEU A 145 -31.88 1.58 -29.81
N ASP A 146 -32.94 0.84 -29.49
CA ASP A 146 -32.88 -0.20 -28.46
C ASP A 146 -32.00 -1.38 -28.89
N SER A 147 -32.03 -1.74 -30.18
CA SER A 147 -31.11 -2.76 -30.73
C SER A 147 -29.65 -2.31 -30.64
N THR A 148 -29.34 -1.08 -31.06
CA THR A 148 -27.96 -0.57 -31.03
C THR A 148 -27.42 -0.45 -29.60
N VAL A 149 -28.24 0.04 -28.66
CA VAL A 149 -27.86 0.11 -27.24
C VAL A 149 -27.61 -1.29 -26.66
N ASN A 150 -28.41 -2.28 -27.02
CA ASN A 150 -28.21 -3.66 -26.56
C ASN A 150 -26.94 -4.29 -27.16
N GLU A 151 -26.64 -4.03 -28.44
CA GLU A 151 -25.41 -4.46 -29.10
C GLU A 151 -24.16 -3.84 -28.45
N GLU A 152 -24.17 -2.53 -28.20
CA GLU A 152 -23.08 -1.84 -27.50
C GLU A 152 -22.90 -2.39 -26.08
N LYS A 153 -23.99 -2.63 -25.36
CA LYS A 153 -23.96 -3.21 -24.01
C LYS A 153 -23.28 -4.58 -24.02
N ILE A 154 -23.64 -5.45 -24.96
CA ILE A 154 -23.02 -6.78 -25.13
C ILE A 154 -21.53 -6.63 -25.47
N PHE A 155 -21.18 -5.71 -26.36
CA PHE A 155 -19.79 -5.45 -26.76
C PHE A 155 -18.93 -5.02 -25.56
N TYR A 156 -19.38 -4.04 -24.78
CA TYR A 156 -18.63 -3.56 -23.62
C TYR A 156 -18.57 -4.60 -22.49
N HIS A 157 -19.62 -5.41 -22.32
CA HIS A 157 -19.59 -6.51 -21.37
C HIS A 157 -18.49 -7.53 -21.73
N LYS A 158 -18.42 -7.95 -22.99
CA LYS A 158 -17.36 -8.85 -23.47
C LYS A 158 -15.96 -8.23 -23.29
N LYS A 159 -15.79 -6.95 -23.60
CA LYS A 159 -14.51 -6.26 -23.39
C LYS A 159 -14.12 -6.21 -21.91
N LEU A 160 -15.09 -6.05 -21.01
CA LEU A 160 -14.87 -6.09 -19.57
C LEU A 160 -14.42 -7.49 -19.13
N GLU A 161 -15.06 -8.55 -19.63
CA GLU A 161 -14.63 -9.93 -19.36
C GLU A 161 -13.19 -10.19 -19.84
N GLU A 162 -12.84 -9.75 -21.06
CA GLU A 162 -11.47 -9.86 -21.59
C GLU A 162 -10.45 -9.17 -20.68
N ILE A 163 -10.74 -7.94 -20.21
CA ILE A 163 -9.87 -7.23 -19.27
C ILE A 163 -9.76 -8.00 -17.95
N VAL A 164 -10.86 -8.49 -17.38
CA VAL A 164 -10.84 -9.26 -16.13
C VAL A 164 -9.99 -10.52 -16.27
N THR A 165 -10.09 -11.25 -17.38
CA THR A 165 -9.21 -12.41 -17.63
C THR A 165 -7.74 -12.02 -17.76
N ALA A 166 -7.44 -10.87 -18.36
CA ALA A 166 -6.08 -10.36 -18.48
C ALA A 166 -5.49 -9.99 -17.09
N ILE A 167 -6.26 -9.34 -16.21
CA ILE A 167 -5.76 -9.05 -14.85
C ILE A 167 -5.55 -10.35 -14.07
N GLY A 168 -6.40 -11.37 -14.27
CA GLY A 168 -6.23 -12.70 -13.68
C GLY A 168 -4.89 -13.33 -14.05
N ARG A 169 -4.56 -13.37 -15.34
CA ARG A 169 -3.27 -13.88 -15.82
C ARG A 169 -2.07 -13.08 -15.31
N LEU A 170 -2.19 -11.76 -15.22
CA LEU A 170 -1.13 -10.91 -14.68
C LEU A 170 -0.93 -11.16 -13.19
N LYS A 171 -2.01 -11.41 -12.44
CA LYS A 171 -1.94 -11.76 -11.02
C LYS A 171 -1.22 -13.09 -10.81
N GLU A 172 -1.58 -14.13 -11.57
CA GLU A 172 -0.89 -15.43 -11.52
C GLU A 172 0.62 -15.27 -11.76
N LYS A 173 1.03 -14.49 -12.76
CA LYS A 173 2.46 -14.21 -13.02
C LYS A 173 3.16 -13.48 -11.88
N ILE A 174 2.48 -12.56 -11.19
CA ILE A 174 3.03 -11.87 -10.03
C ILE A 174 3.20 -12.86 -8.89
N ASP A 175 2.19 -13.71 -8.64
CA ASP A 175 2.23 -14.72 -7.59
C ASP A 175 3.40 -15.70 -7.82
N ASP A 176 3.55 -16.22 -9.04
CA ASP A 176 4.69 -17.07 -9.45
C ASP A 176 6.05 -16.38 -9.20
N PHE A 177 6.18 -15.11 -9.59
CA PHE A 177 7.41 -14.34 -9.38
C PHE A 177 7.70 -14.13 -7.89
N THR A 178 6.67 -13.91 -7.06
CA THR A 178 6.86 -13.77 -5.61
C THR A 178 7.29 -15.08 -4.96
N GLU A 179 6.75 -16.22 -5.38
CA GLU A 179 7.18 -17.54 -4.91
C GLU A 179 8.63 -17.84 -5.32
N GLU A 180 9.00 -17.55 -6.57
CA GLU A 180 10.38 -17.70 -7.04
C GLU A 180 11.34 -16.80 -6.24
N SER A 181 10.97 -15.53 -6.04
CA SER A 181 11.77 -14.55 -5.30
C SER A 181 11.96 -14.95 -3.83
N THR A 182 10.88 -15.39 -3.16
CA THR A 182 10.96 -15.85 -1.76
C THR A 182 11.85 -17.09 -1.62
N THR A 183 11.76 -18.02 -2.56
CA THR A 183 12.64 -19.20 -2.61
C THR A 183 14.10 -18.81 -2.80
N LYS A 184 14.40 -17.88 -3.73
CA LYS A 184 15.76 -17.36 -3.95
C LYS A 184 16.31 -16.66 -2.71
N ILE A 185 15.52 -15.80 -2.06
CA ILE A 185 15.92 -15.12 -0.82
C ILE A 185 16.25 -16.14 0.27
N LYS A 186 15.42 -17.17 0.42
CA LYS A 186 15.66 -18.23 1.41
C LYS A 186 16.96 -18.98 1.12
N TYR A 187 17.18 -19.38 -0.13
CA TYR A 187 18.40 -20.06 -0.55
C TYR A 187 19.65 -19.20 -0.29
N THR A 188 19.63 -17.92 -0.67
CA THR A 188 20.76 -17.01 -0.43
C THR A 188 21.05 -16.86 1.06
N ARG A 189 20.02 -16.73 1.91
CA ARG A 189 20.20 -16.66 3.37
C ARG A 189 20.79 -17.93 3.95
N GLU A 190 20.31 -19.09 3.52
CA GLU A 190 20.86 -20.38 3.97
C GLU A 190 22.32 -20.55 3.55
N TRP A 191 22.66 -20.11 2.32
CA TRP A 191 24.04 -20.11 1.84
C TRP A 191 24.94 -19.14 2.61
N GLU A 192 24.47 -17.92 2.88
CA GLU A 192 25.17 -16.93 3.69
C GLU A 192 25.43 -17.45 5.10
N ASN A 193 24.41 -18.04 5.75
CA ASN A 193 24.53 -18.62 7.08
C ASN A 193 25.56 -19.77 7.10
N ALA A 194 25.50 -20.68 6.12
CA ALA A 194 26.48 -21.76 6.02
C ALA A 194 27.91 -21.24 5.87
N LYS A 195 28.09 -20.12 5.15
CA LYS A 195 29.41 -19.48 5.01
C LYS A 195 29.89 -18.85 6.30
N ILE A 196 29.00 -18.21 7.06
CA ILE A 196 29.31 -17.67 8.39
C ILE A 196 29.73 -18.80 9.33
N GLU A 197 28.98 -19.91 9.38
CA GLU A 197 29.32 -21.08 10.20
C GLU A 197 30.68 -21.68 9.83
N GLU A 198 30.98 -21.79 8.53
CA GLU A 198 32.30 -22.26 8.08
C GLU A 198 33.43 -21.33 8.56
N LEU A 199 33.25 -20.01 8.43
CA LEU A 199 34.23 -19.03 8.89
C LEU A 199 34.41 -19.07 10.41
N ASP A 200 33.33 -19.17 11.18
CA ASP A 200 33.37 -19.26 12.64
C ASP A 200 34.13 -20.52 13.09
N THR A 201 33.90 -21.66 12.45
CA THR A 201 34.65 -22.90 12.76
C THR A 201 36.13 -22.78 12.41
N ALA A 202 36.47 -22.10 11.30
CA ALA A 202 37.85 -21.88 10.90
C ALA A 202 38.58 -20.92 11.86
N LEU A 203 37.92 -19.83 12.26
CA LEU A 203 38.42 -18.89 13.24
C LEU A 203 38.62 -19.54 14.61
N GLY A 204 37.64 -20.32 15.09
CA GLY A 204 37.75 -21.04 16.36
C GLY A 204 38.91 -22.05 16.39
N LYS A 205 39.19 -22.72 15.26
CA LYS A 205 40.38 -23.58 15.13
C LYS A 205 41.67 -22.77 15.23
N LYS A 206 41.75 -21.64 14.52
CA LYS A 206 42.93 -20.76 14.54
C LYS A 206 43.18 -20.14 15.91
N GLU A 207 42.12 -19.71 16.58
CA GLU A 207 42.19 -19.20 17.95
C GLU A 207 42.76 -20.26 18.89
N LYS A 208 42.26 -21.51 18.80
CA LYS A 208 42.78 -22.62 19.60
C LYS A 208 44.26 -22.92 19.32
N GLU A 209 44.67 -22.95 18.05
CA GLU A 209 46.08 -23.13 17.66
C GLU A 209 46.98 -22.05 18.25
N LEU A 210 46.55 -20.78 18.21
CA LEU A 210 47.28 -19.66 18.80
C LEU A 210 47.35 -19.76 20.33
N LEU A 211 46.24 -20.13 20.99
CA LEU A 211 46.21 -20.33 22.44
C LEU A 211 47.13 -21.46 22.89
N ASP A 212 47.16 -22.58 22.16
CA ASP A 212 48.07 -23.69 22.45
C ASP A 212 49.53 -23.26 22.24
N THR A 213 49.81 -22.47 21.20
CA THR A 213 51.14 -21.87 20.97
C THR A 213 51.55 -20.98 22.15
N ILE A 214 50.67 -20.06 22.58
CA ILE A 214 50.91 -19.19 23.74
C ILE A 214 51.26 -20.03 24.97
N ARG A 215 50.44 -21.05 25.29
CA ARG A 215 50.68 -21.95 26.43
C ARG A 215 52.03 -22.65 26.36
N THR A 216 52.42 -23.14 25.18
CA THR A 216 53.74 -23.79 25.01
C THR A 216 54.88 -22.80 25.22
N THR A 217 54.76 -21.59 24.66
CA THR A 217 55.77 -20.54 24.84
C THR A 217 55.87 -20.07 26.29
N GLU A 218 54.74 -19.94 27.00
CA GLU A 218 54.74 -19.61 28.43
C GLU A 218 55.46 -20.71 29.23
N ALA A 219 55.16 -21.99 28.98
CA ALA A 219 55.83 -23.10 29.64
C ALA A 219 57.36 -23.09 29.39
N ASP A 220 57.79 -22.79 28.16
CA ASP A 220 59.20 -22.68 27.82
C ASP A 220 59.86 -21.47 28.50
N THR A 221 59.20 -20.30 28.52
CA THR A 221 59.71 -19.13 29.25
C THR A 221 59.87 -19.39 30.75
N PHE A 222 58.93 -20.12 31.37
CA PHE A 222 59.06 -20.54 32.77
C PHE A 222 60.25 -21.48 32.99
N ARG A 223 60.48 -22.42 32.05
CA ARG A 223 61.65 -23.31 32.08
C ARG A 223 62.95 -22.52 31.96
N GLU A 224 63.04 -21.59 31.01
CA GLU A 224 64.21 -20.72 30.83
C GLU A 224 64.48 -19.86 32.07
N MET A 225 63.43 -19.27 32.65
CA MET A 225 63.54 -18.47 33.88
C MET A 225 64.09 -19.29 35.04
N ARG A 226 63.67 -20.56 35.16
CA ARG A 226 64.23 -21.49 36.16
C ARG A 226 65.71 -21.78 35.91
N ILE A 227 66.09 -22.12 34.67
CA ILE A 227 67.49 -22.39 34.30
C ILE A 227 68.35 -21.15 34.58
N HIS A 228 67.87 -19.96 34.23
CA HIS A 228 68.54 -18.69 34.51
C HIS A 228 68.79 -18.51 36.00
N GLN A 229 67.79 -18.77 36.85
CA GLN A 229 67.94 -18.71 38.30
C GLN A 229 68.98 -19.72 38.82
N GLU A 230 69.00 -20.95 38.29
CA GLU A 230 70.00 -21.97 38.63
C GLU A 230 71.42 -21.53 38.24
N ILE A 231 71.59 -20.92 37.06
CA ILE A 231 72.87 -20.34 36.60
C ILE A 231 73.32 -19.21 37.53
N LEU A 232 72.44 -18.26 37.88
CA LEU A 232 72.74 -17.17 38.80
C LEU A 232 73.20 -17.71 40.17
N ASN A 233 72.52 -18.74 40.68
CA ASN A 233 72.89 -19.41 41.92
C ASN A 233 74.28 -20.06 41.82
N ALA A 234 74.56 -20.79 40.73
CA ALA A 234 75.85 -21.43 40.49
C ALA A 234 77.00 -20.41 40.40
N VAL A 235 76.79 -19.32 39.66
CA VAL A 235 77.76 -18.20 39.54
C VAL A 235 78.03 -17.58 40.91
N SER A 236 77.00 -17.35 41.72
CA SER A 236 77.14 -16.82 43.09
C SER A 236 77.99 -17.74 43.99
N VAL A 237 77.77 -19.06 43.92
CA VAL A 237 78.58 -20.05 44.66
C VAL A 237 80.03 -20.04 44.15
N MET A 238 80.25 -20.00 42.84
CA MET A 238 81.58 -19.95 42.25
C MET A 238 82.34 -18.68 42.67
N GLN A 239 81.67 -17.52 42.68
CA GLN A 239 82.27 -16.27 43.19
C GLN A 239 82.69 -16.38 44.66
N LYS A 240 81.87 -17.01 45.51
CA LYS A 240 82.23 -17.28 46.92
C LYS A 240 83.45 -18.20 47.01
N TYR A 241 83.52 -19.24 46.17
CA TYR A 241 84.65 -20.17 46.13
C TYR A 241 85.94 -19.45 45.71
N ILE A 242 85.91 -18.64 44.65
CA ILE A 242 87.05 -17.84 44.18
C ILE A 242 87.56 -16.92 45.29
N LYS A 243 86.66 -16.20 45.98
CA LYS A 243 87.02 -15.33 47.11
C LYS A 243 87.69 -16.10 48.24
N ARG A 244 87.13 -17.25 48.64
CA ARG A 244 87.72 -18.12 49.67
C ARG A 244 89.08 -18.67 49.23
N GLN A 245 89.23 -19.06 47.98
CA GLN A 245 90.48 -19.58 47.45
C GLN A 245 91.58 -18.50 47.46
N ALA A 246 91.25 -17.26 47.10
CA ALA A 246 92.16 -16.13 47.20
C ALA A 246 92.60 -15.92 48.66
N GLN A 247 91.67 -15.89 49.63
CA GLN A 247 91.99 -15.78 51.05
C GLN A 247 92.91 -16.91 51.56
N ILE A 248 92.66 -18.16 51.13
CA ILE A 248 93.52 -19.31 51.47
C ILE A 248 94.92 -19.12 50.90
N ASN A 249 95.02 -18.67 49.64
CA ASN A 249 96.31 -18.44 48.99
C ASN A 249 97.09 -17.31 49.68
N ASP A 250 96.43 -16.20 50.03
CA ASP A 250 97.03 -15.10 50.79
C ASP A 250 97.54 -15.58 52.16
N TYR A 251 96.75 -16.41 52.87
CA TYR A 251 97.17 -17.00 54.14
C TYR A 251 98.36 -17.96 54.00
N LYS A 252 98.39 -18.77 52.93
CA LYS A 252 99.54 -19.65 52.63
C LYS A 252 100.80 -18.83 52.35
N GLN A 253 100.72 -17.75 51.58
CA GLN A 253 101.84 -16.85 51.32
C GLN A 253 102.33 -16.18 52.61
N TYR A 254 101.41 -15.64 53.42
CA TYR A 254 101.72 -15.09 54.73
C TYR A 254 102.47 -16.10 55.62
N LYS A 255 102.04 -17.37 55.63
CA LYS A 255 102.70 -18.44 56.39
C LYS A 255 104.12 -18.71 55.89
N ILE A 256 104.32 -18.78 54.56
CA ILE A 256 105.65 -18.95 53.95
C ILE A 256 106.56 -17.79 54.31
N ASP A 257 106.07 -16.56 54.24
CA ASP A 257 106.84 -15.36 54.60
C ASP A 257 107.20 -15.32 56.09
N GLN A 258 106.30 -15.78 56.97
CA GLN A 258 106.59 -15.93 58.39
C GLN A 258 107.68 -16.99 58.64
N GLU A 259 107.62 -18.13 57.96
CA GLU A 259 108.64 -19.18 58.04
C GLU A 259 109.99 -18.68 57.51
N ARG A 260 110.01 -17.94 56.39
CA ARG A 260 111.21 -17.27 55.86
C ARG A 260 111.79 -16.28 56.87
N LYS A 261 110.97 -15.41 57.45
CA LYS A 261 111.40 -14.46 58.51
C LYS A 261 111.98 -15.18 59.73
N ARG A 262 111.35 -16.29 60.15
CA ARG A 262 111.86 -17.12 61.26
C ARG A 262 113.19 -17.77 60.90
N ALA A 263 113.34 -18.32 59.70
CA ALA A 263 114.57 -18.93 59.23
C ALA A 263 115.70 -17.90 59.09
N GLU A 264 115.42 -16.71 58.54
CA GLU A 264 116.35 -15.59 58.49
C GLU A 264 116.78 -15.14 59.90
N LEU A 265 115.83 -15.01 60.82
CA LEU A 265 116.12 -14.68 62.23
C LEU A 265 116.97 -15.77 62.89
N GLU A 266 116.69 -17.05 62.62
CA GLU A 266 117.48 -18.16 63.13
C GLU A 266 118.91 -18.15 62.57
N ILE A 267 119.09 -17.87 61.28
CA ILE A 267 120.41 -17.70 60.65
C ILE A 267 121.14 -16.50 61.27
N ARG A 268 120.47 -15.35 61.43
CA ARG A 268 121.03 -14.17 62.10
C ARG A 268 121.41 -14.48 63.54
N ASN A 269 120.57 -15.20 64.29
CA ASN A 269 120.86 -15.61 65.65
C ASN A 269 122.01 -16.61 65.72
N LYS A 270 122.09 -17.57 64.79
CA LYS A 270 123.23 -18.51 64.66
C LYS A 270 124.52 -17.76 64.34
N ALA A 271 124.48 -16.79 63.43
CA ALA A 271 125.62 -15.94 63.09
C ALA A 271 126.04 -15.08 64.30
N ALA A 272 125.09 -14.42 64.97
CA ALA A 272 125.33 -13.66 66.20
C ALA A 272 125.93 -14.54 67.31
N THR A 273 125.43 -15.76 67.48
CA THR A 273 125.96 -16.74 68.44
C THR A 273 127.40 -17.15 68.08
N LYS A 274 127.70 -17.38 66.79
CA LYS A 274 129.06 -17.66 66.31
C LYS A 274 129.99 -16.48 66.54
N ILE A 275 129.56 -15.24 66.27
CA ILE A 275 130.33 -14.02 66.56
C ILE A 275 130.55 -13.86 68.05
N GLN A 276 129.53 -14.06 68.89
CA GLN A 276 129.66 -14.03 70.35
C GLN A 276 130.62 -15.11 70.86
N ALA A 277 130.56 -16.33 70.32
CA ALA A 277 131.46 -17.42 70.68
C ALA A 277 132.90 -17.13 70.23
N TRP A 278 133.09 -16.61 69.01
CA TRP A 278 134.38 -16.17 68.50
C TRP A 278 134.96 -15.03 69.34
N TRP A 279 134.15 -14.02 69.69
CA TRP A 279 134.58 -12.92 70.52
C TRP A 279 134.91 -13.40 71.94
N ARG A 280 134.08 -14.24 72.57
CA ARG A 280 134.41 -14.86 73.87
C ARG A 280 135.69 -15.68 73.81
N GLY A 281 135.89 -16.49 72.77
CA GLY A 281 137.14 -17.24 72.58
C GLY A 281 138.36 -16.33 72.36
N THR A 282 138.18 -15.17 71.73
CA THR A 282 139.26 -14.20 71.49
C THR A 282 139.53 -13.33 72.72
N MET A 283 138.51 -12.98 73.52
CA MET A 283 138.66 -12.40 74.86
C MET A 283 139.50 -13.31 75.76
N VAL A 284 139.23 -14.62 75.75
CA VAL A 284 140.02 -15.61 76.50
C VAL A 284 141.47 -15.67 75.99
N ARG A 285 141.69 -15.69 74.67
CA ARG A 285 143.05 -15.77 74.08
C ARG A 285 143.89 -14.49 74.23
N LYS A 286 143.27 -13.30 74.22
CA LYS A 286 143.96 -12.01 74.41
C LYS A 286 144.02 -11.55 75.86
N GLY A 287 143.59 -12.37 76.83
CA GLY A 287 143.63 -12.04 78.25
C GLY A 287 142.63 -10.94 78.69
N PHE A 288 141.71 -10.55 77.83
CA PHE A 288 140.66 -9.57 78.13
C PHE A 288 139.46 -10.28 78.78
N GLY A 289 139.60 -10.63 80.06
CA GLY A 289 138.50 -11.15 80.86
C GLY A 289 138.95 -11.76 82.17
N LYS A 290 138.68 -11.07 83.29
CA LYS A 290 138.80 -11.66 84.63
C LYS A 290 137.79 -12.81 84.75
N PHE A 291 138.28 -14.05 84.76
CA PHE A 291 137.48 -15.22 85.15
C PHE A 291 137.11 -15.08 86.62
N ARG A 292 135.96 -14.45 86.89
CA ARG A 292 135.41 -14.37 88.24
C ARG A 292 134.78 -15.73 88.55
N LYS A 293 135.36 -16.41 89.54
CA LYS A 293 134.85 -17.65 90.12
C LYS A 293 133.41 -17.42 90.63
N LYS A 294 132.55 -18.40 90.30
CA LYS A 294 131.25 -18.80 90.86
C LYS A 294 130.53 -17.82 91.79
N ASP A 295 129.23 -17.64 91.54
CA ASP A 295 128.24 -17.64 92.61
C ASP A 295 127.00 -18.46 92.24
N LYS A 296 126.71 -19.42 93.12
CA LYS A 296 125.42 -20.13 93.23
C LYS A 296 124.39 -19.17 93.84
N LYS A 297 123.21 -19.02 93.21
CA LYS A 297 121.91 -18.58 93.79
C LYS A 297 120.96 -18.42 92.59
N GLY A 298 119.70 -18.80 92.56
CA GLY A 298 118.69 -19.30 93.49
C GLY A 298 117.36 -19.19 92.70
N LYS A 299 116.59 -20.27 92.55
CA LYS A 299 115.31 -20.54 93.23
C LYS A 299 114.21 -19.46 93.09
N LYS A 300 113.01 -19.92 92.68
CA LYS A 300 111.65 -19.31 92.77
C LYS A 300 111.35 -18.20 91.73
N LYS A 301 110.16 -18.09 91.12
CA LYS A 301 108.78 -18.48 91.46
C LYS A 301 107.94 -18.38 90.16
N GLY A 302 106.84 -19.15 90.02
CA GLY A 302 105.75 -18.84 89.06
C GLY A 302 105.05 -17.50 89.39
N PRO A 303 103.92 -17.10 88.78
CA PRO A 303 102.75 -17.97 88.52
C PRO A 303 101.82 -17.56 87.34
N GLU A 304 100.70 -18.31 87.22
CA GLU A 304 99.31 -17.85 86.94
C GLU A 304 98.95 -17.24 85.57
N LYS A 305 98.10 -17.91 84.77
CA LYS A 305 96.62 -18.13 84.86
C LYS A 305 95.82 -17.07 84.07
N LYS A 306 94.68 -17.58 83.56
CA LYS A 306 93.49 -16.94 82.98
C LYS A 306 93.59 -16.72 81.47
N GLU A 307 92.62 -17.10 80.67
CA GLU A 307 91.31 -17.76 80.83
C GLU A 307 91.02 -18.46 79.50
#